data_AF-A1D2X7-F1
#
_entry.id   AF-A1D2X7-F1
#
_cell.length_a   1.000
_cell.length_b   1.000
_cell.length_c   1.000
_cell.angle_alpha   90.00
_cell.angle_beta   90.00
_cell.angle_gamma   90.00
#
_symmetry.space_group_name_H-M   'P 1'
#
loop_
_entity.id
_entity.type
_entity.pdbx_description
1 polymer ?
#
loop_
_entity_poly.entity_id
_entity_poly.type
_entity_poly.pdbx_seq_one_letter_code
_entity_poly.pdbx_strand_id
1 'polypeptide(L)'
;MQPRPSCKLLHIRASGVVLEKLSSYEQRNWSPAPVFNFKYGDDPPYGPDDIFEFAMWAFGDDGLPNLAVLAWGDFSYEGRYSKFNALLCRSDNGYRPLNSADVSLWDLVQNNMDMLAACPLDDIMG
;
A
#
# COMPACT_ATOMS: atom_id res chain seq x y z
N MET A 1 -7.15 -29.35 -5.31
CA MET A 1 -6.64 -28.01 -4.94
C MET A 1 -7.19 -27.01 -5.96
N GLN A 2 -7.78 -25.91 -5.51
CA GLN A 2 -8.14 -24.82 -6.43
C GLN A 2 -6.84 -24.10 -6.88
N PRO A 3 -6.78 -23.62 -8.13
CA PRO A 3 -5.62 -22.86 -8.59
C PRO A 3 -5.52 -21.55 -7.80
N ARG A 4 -4.29 -21.18 -7.41
CA ARG A 4 -4.03 -19.88 -6.78
C ARG A 4 -4.40 -18.76 -7.76
N PRO A 5 -4.97 -17.64 -7.28
CA PRO A 5 -5.34 -16.53 -8.15
C PRO A 5 -4.10 -15.97 -8.86
N SER A 6 -4.23 -15.74 -10.17
CA SER A 6 -3.20 -15.08 -10.96
C SER A 6 -3.37 -13.56 -10.85
N CYS A 7 -2.67 -12.94 -9.92
CA CYS A 7 -2.65 -11.50 -9.69
C CYS A 7 -1.26 -10.95 -10.02
N LYS A 8 -1.17 -9.88 -10.81
CA LYS A 8 0.11 -9.20 -11.16
C LYS A 8 0.38 -7.96 -10.31
N LEU A 9 -0.68 -7.22 -9.96
CA LEU A 9 -0.64 -6.01 -9.15
C LEU A 9 -1.67 -6.15 -8.03
N LEU A 10 -1.21 -6.05 -6.78
CA LEU A 10 -2.07 -6.07 -5.60
C LEU A 10 -2.01 -4.69 -4.94
N HIS A 11 -3.17 -4.07 -4.71
CA HIS A 11 -3.27 -2.83 -3.94
C HIS A 11 -3.89 -3.12 -2.57
N ILE A 12 -3.12 -2.87 -1.52
CA ILE A 12 -3.62 -2.81 -0.15
C ILE A 12 -3.85 -1.34 0.18
N ARG A 13 -5.11 -0.93 0.13
CA ARG A 13 -5.47 0.44 0.40
C ARG A 13 -5.31 0.76 1.88
N ALA A 14 -4.64 1.87 2.15
CA ALA A 14 -4.60 2.51 3.45
C ALA A 14 -5.12 3.94 3.32
N SER A 15 -5.77 4.46 4.36
CA SER A 15 -6.18 5.87 4.38
C SER A 15 -4.95 6.74 4.59
N GLY A 16 -4.78 7.79 3.79
CA GLY A 16 -3.67 8.74 3.96
C GLY A 16 -3.54 9.31 5.38
N VAL A 17 -4.66 9.55 6.07
CA VAL A 17 -4.69 10.02 7.47
C VAL A 17 -4.14 8.96 8.43
N VAL A 18 -4.45 7.68 8.19
CA VAL A 18 -3.95 6.56 9.01
C VAL A 18 -2.45 6.39 8.78
N LEU A 19 -1.98 6.49 7.54
CA LEU A 19 -0.55 6.40 7.20
C LEU A 19 0.27 7.53 7.83
N GLU A 20 -0.26 8.76 7.80
CA GLU A 20 0.37 9.89 8.46
C GLU A 20 0.49 9.66 9.98
N LYS A 21 -0.58 9.12 10.60
CA LYS A 21 -0.55 8.75 12.02
C LYS A 21 0.47 7.64 12.31
N LEU A 22 0.55 6.60 11.48
CA LEU A 22 1.54 5.52 11.64
C LEU A 22 2.98 6.04 11.54
N SER A 23 3.25 6.90 10.56
CA SER A 23 4.57 7.52 10.41
C SER A 23 4.98 8.36 11.62
N SER A 24 4.00 8.97 12.32
CA SER A 24 4.27 9.75 13.52
C SER A 24 4.44 8.88 14.78
N TYR A 25 3.87 7.67 14.83
CA TYR A 25 4.21 6.70 15.89
C TYR A 25 5.66 6.23 15.81
N GLU A 26 6.20 6.06 14.60
CA GLU A 26 7.62 5.76 14.40
C GLU A 26 8.51 6.96 14.81
N GLN A 27 8.04 8.18 14.56
CA GLN A 27 8.69 9.44 14.96
C GLN A 27 8.23 9.91 16.34
N ARG A 28 8.72 9.27 17.41
CA ARG A 28 8.44 9.46 18.87
C ARG A 28 8.31 10.88 19.49
N ASN A 29 8.17 11.99 18.76
CA ASN A 29 8.27 13.36 19.28
C ASN A 29 7.05 14.29 19.09
N TRP A 30 5.89 13.85 18.58
CA TRP A 30 4.75 14.77 18.40
C TRP A 30 3.58 14.50 19.38
N SER A 31 3.16 15.57 20.09
CA SER A 31 2.01 15.62 21.03
C SER A 31 0.67 15.90 20.35
N PRO A 32 -0.46 15.34 20.84
CA PRO A 32 -1.67 15.11 20.05
C PRO A 32 -2.44 16.39 19.75
N ALA A 33 -2.68 16.67 18.47
CA ALA A 33 -3.82 17.46 18.03
C ALA A 33 -4.40 16.79 16.78
N PRO A 34 -5.61 16.21 16.82
CA PRO A 34 -6.11 15.40 15.72
C PRO A 34 -6.65 16.32 14.64
N VAL A 35 -6.03 16.30 13.45
CA VAL A 35 -6.61 17.04 12.31
C VAL A 35 -7.86 16.33 11.78
N PHE A 36 -8.10 15.05 12.11
CA PHE A 36 -9.35 14.38 11.77
C PHE A 36 -9.75 13.35 12.83
N ASN A 37 -10.90 13.57 13.49
CA ASN A 37 -11.60 12.57 14.30
C ASN A 37 -12.17 11.47 13.39
N PHE A 38 -11.32 10.66 12.78
CA PHE A 38 -11.78 9.41 12.17
C PHE A 38 -12.10 8.40 13.27
N LYS A 39 -13.18 7.64 13.11
CA LYS A 39 -13.65 6.59 14.05
C LYS A 39 -12.74 5.36 14.15
N TYR A 40 -11.46 5.48 13.77
CA TYR A 40 -10.46 4.49 14.17
C TYR A 40 -10.03 4.92 15.56
N GLY A 41 -10.03 4.01 16.54
CA GLY A 41 -9.72 4.36 17.93
C GLY A 41 -8.32 5.00 18.10
N ASP A 42 -7.86 5.07 19.35
CA ASP A 42 -6.54 5.66 19.63
C ASP A 42 -5.41 4.92 18.88
N ASP A 43 -5.58 3.63 18.58
CA ASP A 43 -4.61 2.82 17.84
C ASP A 43 -4.94 2.69 16.34
N PRO A 44 -3.92 2.71 15.46
CA PRO A 44 -4.10 2.39 14.05
C PRO A 44 -4.53 0.92 13.87
N PRO A 45 -5.29 0.60 12.81
CA PRO A 45 -5.84 -0.74 12.58
C PRO A 45 -4.79 -1.82 12.18
N TYR A 46 -3.54 -1.42 11.97
CA TYR A 46 -2.39 -2.28 11.68
C TYR A 46 -1.12 -1.63 12.24
N GLY A 47 -0.12 -2.45 12.56
CA GLY A 47 1.20 -2.01 13.00
C GLY A 47 2.07 -1.49 11.85
N PRO A 48 3.22 -0.86 12.16
CA PRO A 48 4.17 -0.37 11.16
C PRO A 48 4.78 -1.51 10.31
N ASP A 49 4.95 -2.69 10.90
CA ASP A 49 5.62 -3.83 10.25
C ASP A 49 4.67 -4.79 9.53
N ASP A 50 3.36 -4.75 9.81
CA ASP A 50 2.38 -5.71 9.30
C ASP A 50 2.38 -5.81 7.76
N ILE A 51 2.59 -4.68 7.08
CA ILE A 51 2.63 -4.66 5.62
C ILE A 51 3.88 -5.38 5.07
N PHE A 52 4.99 -5.28 5.77
CA PHE A 52 6.25 -5.89 5.41
C PHE A 52 6.23 -7.40 5.67
N GLU A 53 5.61 -7.82 6.78
CA GLU A 53 5.32 -9.23 7.03
C GLU A 53 4.39 -9.82 5.96
N PHE A 54 3.33 -9.08 5.60
CA PHE A 54 2.43 -9.49 4.53
C PHE A 54 3.15 -9.57 3.18
N ALA A 55 4.00 -8.59 2.84
CA ALA A 55 4.79 -8.60 1.61
C ALA A 55 5.74 -9.81 1.57
N MET A 56 6.37 -10.16 2.70
CA MET A 56 7.22 -11.35 2.81
C MET A 56 6.46 -12.62 2.44
N TRP A 57 5.24 -12.80 2.97
CA TRP A 57 4.39 -13.91 2.59
C TRP A 57 3.94 -13.82 1.12
N ALA A 58 3.46 -12.66 0.67
CA ALA A 58 2.85 -12.48 -0.65
C ALA A 58 3.84 -12.77 -1.79
N PHE A 59 5.11 -12.41 -1.62
CA PHE A 59 6.19 -12.72 -2.55
C PHE A 59 6.89 -14.05 -2.25
N GLY A 60 6.55 -14.74 -1.16
CA GLY A 60 7.10 -16.05 -0.83
C GLY A 60 6.53 -17.18 -1.69
N ASP A 61 7.02 -18.40 -1.47
CA ASP A 61 6.65 -19.59 -2.24
C ASP A 61 5.17 -19.98 -2.07
N ASP A 62 4.64 -19.76 -0.87
CA ASP A 62 3.24 -20.01 -0.51
C ASP A 62 2.29 -18.85 -0.88
N GLY A 63 2.86 -17.72 -1.31
CA GLY A 63 2.13 -16.50 -1.62
C GLY A 63 1.47 -16.50 -3.00
N LEU A 64 1.51 -15.32 -3.64
CA LEU A 64 0.92 -15.05 -4.94
C LEU A 64 1.96 -15.28 -6.04
N PRO A 65 1.86 -16.37 -6.83
CA PRO A 65 2.95 -16.81 -7.70
C PRO A 65 3.25 -15.84 -8.85
N ASN A 66 2.26 -15.09 -9.34
CA ASN A 66 2.42 -14.15 -10.44
C ASN A 66 2.49 -12.68 -9.99
N LEU A 67 2.57 -12.43 -8.69
CA LEU A 67 2.60 -11.07 -8.16
C LEU A 67 3.90 -10.39 -8.55
N ALA A 68 3.79 -9.30 -9.29
CA ALA A 68 4.90 -8.48 -9.73
C ALA A 68 5.08 -7.25 -8.84
N VAL A 69 3.96 -6.61 -8.46
CA VAL A 69 3.97 -5.41 -7.62
C VAL A 69 2.91 -5.50 -6.53
N LEU A 70 3.31 -5.13 -5.31
CA LEU A 70 2.42 -4.85 -4.19
C LEU A 70 2.47 -3.34 -3.94
N ALA A 71 1.34 -2.68 -4.12
CA ALA A 71 1.13 -1.28 -3.81
C ALA A 71 0.44 -1.17 -2.45
N TRP A 72 1.04 -0.44 -1.52
CA TRP A 72 0.45 -0.11 -0.24
C TRP A 72 0.35 1.39 -0.09
N GLY A 73 -0.81 1.87 0.33
CA GLY A 73 -1.02 3.29 0.61
C GLY A 73 -2.26 3.89 -0.05
N ASP A 74 -2.24 5.21 -0.15
CA ASP A 74 -3.29 6.03 -0.75
C ASP A 74 -2.75 6.75 -2.00
N PHE A 75 -3.15 6.27 -3.18
CA PHE A 75 -2.75 6.85 -4.47
C PHE A 75 -3.77 7.86 -5.01
N SER A 76 -4.81 8.17 -4.24
CA SER A 76 -5.83 9.15 -4.63
C SER A 76 -5.37 10.60 -4.46
N TYR A 77 -6.22 11.55 -4.85
CA TYR A 77 -6.00 13.00 -4.70
C TYR A 77 -4.63 13.48 -5.21
N GLU A 78 -4.27 13.08 -6.43
CA GLU A 78 -3.04 13.53 -7.13
C GLU A 78 -1.75 13.30 -6.32
N GLY A 79 -1.69 12.22 -5.54
CA GLY A 79 -0.48 11.85 -4.81
C GLY A 79 -0.24 12.66 -3.54
N ARG A 80 -1.27 13.27 -2.96
CA ARG A 80 -1.22 13.98 -1.66
C ARG A 80 -0.51 13.18 -0.56
N TYR A 81 -0.67 11.86 -0.56
CA TYR A 81 -0.09 10.95 0.43
C TYR A 81 1.07 10.10 -0.13
N SER A 82 1.60 10.45 -1.29
CA SER A 82 2.69 9.71 -1.97
C SER A 82 3.90 9.42 -1.09
N LYS A 83 4.24 10.34 -0.17
CA LYS A 83 5.33 10.17 0.81
C LYS A 83 5.18 8.96 1.73
N PHE A 84 3.96 8.44 1.88
CA PHE A 84 3.66 7.28 2.73
C PHE A 84 3.35 6.01 1.94
N ASN A 85 3.33 6.08 0.61
CA ASN A 85 3.03 4.94 -0.22
C ASN A 85 4.27 4.07 -0.38
N ALA A 86 4.09 2.76 -0.34
CA ALA A 86 5.12 1.79 -0.67
C ALA A 86 4.75 1.05 -1.95
N LEU A 87 5.73 0.93 -2.84
CA LEU A 87 5.66 0.05 -4.01
C LEU A 87 6.75 -0.99 -3.84
N LEU A 88 6.36 -2.25 -3.68
CA LEU A 88 7.25 -3.38 -3.43
C LEU A 88 7.18 -4.37 -4.59
N CYS A 89 8.31 -4.97 -4.94
CA CYS A 89 8.42 -6.04 -5.91
C CYS A 89 9.22 -7.21 -5.35
N ARG A 90 9.15 -8.34 -6.05
CA ARG A 90 9.85 -9.57 -5.68
C ARG A 90 11.37 -9.36 -5.70
N SER A 91 12.05 -9.97 -4.73
CA SER A 91 13.50 -10.11 -4.66
C SER A 91 13.87 -11.57 -4.36
N ASP A 92 15.15 -11.91 -4.41
CA ASP A 92 15.64 -13.27 -4.17
C ASP A 92 15.24 -13.80 -2.77
N ASN A 93 15.15 -12.91 -1.78
CA ASN A 93 14.85 -13.25 -0.38
C ASN A 93 13.52 -12.63 0.09
N GLY A 94 12.54 -12.49 -0.80
CA GLY A 94 11.20 -11.97 -0.49
C GLY A 94 10.86 -10.76 -1.33
N TYR A 95 10.98 -9.56 -0.77
CA TYR A 95 10.62 -8.32 -1.45
C TYR A 95 11.73 -7.26 -1.38
N ARG A 96 11.58 -6.23 -2.21
CA ARG A 96 12.35 -4.98 -2.15
C ARG A 96 11.49 -3.82 -2.65
N PRO A 97 11.82 -2.57 -2.32
CA PRO A 97 11.20 -1.42 -2.96
C PRO A 97 11.44 -1.40 -4.47
N LEU A 98 10.48 -0.89 -5.23
CA LEU A 98 10.70 -0.51 -6.62
C LEU A 98 11.77 0.60 -6.67
N ASN A 99 12.65 0.51 -7.65
CA ASN A 99 13.63 1.54 -7.96
C ASN A 99 13.42 2.05 -9.40
N SER A 100 14.13 3.11 -9.79
CA SER A 100 13.98 3.73 -11.12
C SER A 100 14.38 2.84 -12.29
N ALA A 101 15.14 1.77 -12.08
CA ALA A 101 15.52 0.82 -13.13
C ALA A 101 14.43 -0.21 -13.44
N ASP A 102 13.41 -0.35 -12.58
CA ASP A 102 12.31 -1.30 -12.74
C ASP A 102 11.24 -0.81 -13.74
N VAL A 103 11.68 -0.39 -14.95
CA VAL A 103 10.84 0.31 -15.94
C VAL A 103 9.54 -0.43 -16.22
N SER A 104 9.59 -1.74 -16.47
CA SER A 104 8.39 -2.54 -16.77
C SER A 104 7.43 -2.67 -15.58
N LEU A 105 7.91 -2.57 -14.34
CA LEU A 105 7.05 -2.58 -13.15
C LEU A 105 6.43 -1.20 -12.93
N TRP A 106 7.16 -0.13 -13.24
CA TRP A 106 6.58 1.22 -13.27
C TRP A 106 5.51 1.37 -14.34
N ASP A 107 5.72 0.80 -15.53
CA ASP A 107 4.69 0.76 -16.57
C ASP A 107 3.44 0.03 -16.08
N LEU A 108 3.61 -1.10 -15.38
CA LEU A 108 2.49 -1.82 -14.77
C LEU A 108 1.73 -0.94 -13.76
N VAL A 109 2.43 -0.21 -12.91
CA VAL A 109 1.80 0.70 -11.93
C VAL A 109 1.06 1.84 -12.64
N GLN A 110 1.70 2.51 -13.61
CA GLN A 110 1.10 3.63 -14.33
C GLN A 110 -0.12 3.22 -15.15
N ASN A 111 -0.05 2.07 -15.83
CA ASN A 111 -1.17 1.54 -16.62
C ASN A 111 -2.38 1.11 -15.78
N ASN A 112 -2.26 1.05 -14.45
CA ASN A 112 -3.34 0.71 -13.52
C ASN A 112 -3.58 1.83 -12.48
N MET A 113 -3.08 3.05 -12.75
CA MET A 113 -3.18 4.15 -11.79
C MET A 113 -4.62 4.59 -11.55
N ASP A 114 -5.50 4.42 -12.53
CA ASP A 114 -6.94 4.61 -12.40
C ASP A 114 -7.54 3.74 -11.29
N MET A 115 -7.15 2.46 -11.23
CA MET A 115 -7.55 1.54 -10.17
C MET A 115 -6.92 1.90 -8.83
N LEU A 116 -5.63 2.23 -8.80
CA LEU A 116 -4.91 2.58 -7.57
C LEU A 116 -5.44 3.89 -6.94
N ALA A 117 -5.75 4.87 -7.77
CA ALA A 117 -6.19 6.20 -7.35
C ALA A 117 -7.71 6.29 -7.10
N ALA A 118 -8.48 5.24 -7.40
CA ALA A 118 -9.93 5.24 -7.23
C ALA A 118 -10.32 5.66 -5.80
N CYS A 119 -11.10 6.74 -5.66
CA CYS A 119 -11.59 7.20 -4.35
C CYS A 119 -12.86 6.41 -3.98
N PRO A 120 -13.04 5.92 -2.74
CA PRO A 120 -14.25 5.20 -2.37
C PRO A 120 -15.40 6.18 -2.04
N LEU A 121 -15.15 7.49 -2.15
CA LEU A 121 -16.12 8.57 -1.95
C LEU A 121 -16.65 9.13 -3.26
N ASP A 122 -16.16 8.68 -4.42
CA ASP A 122 -16.76 9.06 -5.69
C ASP A 122 -18.12 8.35 -5.77
N ASP A 123 -19.20 9.13 -5.65
CA ASP A 123 -20.57 8.62 -5.66
C ASP A 123 -20.81 7.84 -6.96
N ILE A 124 -21.22 6.57 -6.82
CA ILE A 124 -21.66 5.70 -7.92
C ILE A 124 -23.02 6.18 -8.50
N MET A 125 -23.66 7.16 -7.87
CA MET A 125 -24.93 7.73 -8.30
C MET A 125 -24.77 9.20 -8.67
N GLY A 126 -24.36 9.42 -9.92
CA GLY A 126 -24.63 10.66 -10.64
C GLY A 126 -26.02 10.64 -11.28
#